data_AF-A0A0X8TSV9-F1
#
_entry.id   AF-A0A0X8TSV9-F1
#
_cell.length_a   1.000
_cell.length_b   1.000
_cell.length_c   1.000
_cell.angle_alpha   90.00
_cell.angle_beta   90.00
_cell.angle_gamma   90.00
#
_symmetry.space_group_name_H-M   'P 1'
#
loop_
_entity.id
_entity.type
_entity.pdbx_description
1 polymer ?
#
loop_
_entity_poly.entity_id
_entity_poly.type
_entity_poly.pdbx_seq_one_letter_code
_entity_poly.pdbx_strand_id
1 'polypeptide(L)'
;FITMALWGMIMTSLICLRQSDLKSVIAYSSVSHMGLVIAATLIQTPWSTTGAMSLMIAHGLTSSMLFCLANTNYERTHTRTLLVARGLQLILPLMTTWWLLASLTNLALPPSINLVGEMLMITSLLNWDMTTIALTIVTTLVTATYSLYIFLTTQHNKPPTHGHLTPVQTREHLLLSLHAIPALMLITLPKLMLKCEHSLTKTLSCGLKNKIFPRSLPTEYDTLNCYLNMPRTNPLAYSHFQ
;
A
#
# COMPACT_ATOMS: atom_id res chain seq x y z
N PHE A 1 2.30 -22.05 -2.77
CA PHE A 1 1.87 -20.90 -1.94
C PHE A 1 1.89 -19.58 -2.71
N ILE A 2 2.99 -19.22 -3.40
CA ILE A 2 3.07 -17.99 -4.23
C ILE A 2 1.94 -17.93 -5.27
N THR A 3 1.71 -19.01 -6.02
CA THR A 3 0.62 -19.10 -7.01
C THR A 3 -0.77 -18.90 -6.40
N MET A 4 -1.03 -19.45 -5.22
CA MET A 4 -2.30 -19.24 -4.49
C MET A 4 -2.47 -17.78 -4.04
N ALA A 5 -1.39 -17.12 -3.60
CA ALA A 5 -1.42 -15.70 -3.23
C ALA A 5 -1.71 -14.81 -4.45
N LEU A 6 -1.04 -15.06 -5.58
CA LEU A 6 -1.29 -14.33 -6.83
C LEU A 6 -2.71 -14.58 -7.36
N TRP A 7 -3.20 -15.82 -7.29
CA TRP A 7 -4.58 -16.12 -7.67
C TRP A 7 -5.60 -15.41 -6.78
N GLY A 8 -5.40 -15.41 -5.46
CA GLY A 8 -6.25 -14.68 -4.52
C GLY A 8 -6.25 -13.16 -4.77
N MET A 9 -5.10 -12.59 -5.16
CA MET A 9 -4.98 -11.19 -5.57
C MET A 9 -5.81 -10.87 -6.83
N ILE A 10 -5.83 -11.76 -7.83
CA ILE A 10 -6.69 -11.60 -9.01
C ILE A 10 -8.17 -11.66 -8.62
N MET A 11 -8.57 -12.64 -7.81
CA MET A 11 -9.97 -12.81 -7.43
C MET A 11 -10.49 -11.61 -6.63
N THR A 12 -9.70 -11.09 -5.68
CA THR A 12 -10.08 -9.90 -4.88
C THR A 12 -10.15 -8.63 -5.74
N SER A 13 -9.24 -8.45 -6.69
CA SER A 13 -9.27 -7.30 -7.61
C SER A 13 -10.46 -7.35 -8.58
N LEU A 14 -10.91 -8.54 -9.03
CA LEU A 14 -12.14 -8.69 -9.81
C LEU A 14 -13.42 -8.41 -9.00
N ILE A 15 -13.46 -8.83 -7.73
CA ILE A 15 -14.58 -8.52 -6.82
C ILE A 15 -14.72 -7.00 -6.64
N CYS A 16 -13.60 -6.28 -6.58
CA CYS A 16 -13.56 -4.81 -6.47
C CYS A 16 -14.38 -4.11 -7.58
N LEU A 17 -14.32 -4.60 -8.82
CA LEU A 17 -15.05 -4.02 -9.96
C LEU A 17 -16.57 -4.15 -9.87
N ARG A 18 -17.07 -5.17 -9.14
CA ARG A 18 -18.50 -5.42 -9.00
C ARG A 18 -19.12 -4.73 -7.79
N GLN A 19 -18.30 -4.26 -6.87
CA GLN A 19 -18.78 -3.70 -5.63
C GLN A 19 -19.29 -2.27 -5.83
N SER A 20 -20.52 -2.00 -5.40
CA SER A 20 -21.19 -0.70 -5.52
C SER A 20 -20.92 0.24 -4.33
N ASP A 21 -20.42 -0.30 -3.21
CA ASP A 21 -20.19 0.44 -1.98
C ASP A 21 -18.75 0.94 -1.90
N LEU A 22 -18.59 2.25 -1.70
CA LEU A 22 -17.28 2.90 -1.76
C LEU A 22 -16.29 2.37 -0.70
N LYS A 23 -16.75 2.15 0.54
CA LYS A 23 -15.88 1.67 1.64
C LYS A 23 -15.39 0.24 1.40
N SER A 24 -16.22 -0.64 0.84
CA SER A 24 -15.80 -2.02 0.58
C SER A 24 -14.97 -2.14 -0.70
N VAL A 25 -15.21 -1.33 -1.72
CA VAL A 25 -14.30 -1.21 -2.88
C VAL A 25 -12.89 -0.85 -2.40
N ILE A 26 -12.75 0.16 -1.54
CA ILE A 26 -11.44 0.55 -0.95
C ILE A 26 -10.86 -0.60 -0.12
N ALA A 27 -11.65 -1.28 0.70
CA ALA A 27 -11.19 -2.42 1.49
C ALA A 27 -10.67 -3.57 0.62
N TYR A 28 -11.43 -4.02 -0.39
CA TYR A 28 -10.99 -5.11 -1.27
C TYR A 28 -9.77 -4.72 -2.11
N SER A 29 -9.66 -3.45 -2.54
CA SER A 29 -8.46 -2.96 -3.21
C SER A 29 -7.21 -3.10 -2.32
N SER A 30 -7.33 -2.81 -1.00
CA SER A 30 -6.22 -2.95 -0.06
C SER A 30 -5.76 -4.41 0.12
N VAL A 31 -6.69 -5.35 0.12
CA VAL A 31 -6.38 -6.79 0.17
C VAL A 31 -5.60 -7.22 -1.08
N SER A 32 -5.91 -6.67 -2.25
CA SER A 32 -5.19 -7.01 -3.48
C SER A 32 -3.71 -6.58 -3.44
N HIS A 33 -3.39 -5.36 -2.99
CA HIS A 33 -2.00 -4.91 -2.83
C HIS A 33 -1.25 -5.72 -1.76
N MET A 34 -1.92 -6.08 -0.65
CA MET A 34 -1.32 -6.96 0.36
C MET A 34 -1.09 -8.40 -0.16
N GLY A 35 -1.91 -8.88 -1.10
CA GLY A 35 -1.68 -10.15 -1.79
C GLY A 35 -0.35 -10.19 -2.53
N LEU A 36 0.04 -9.08 -3.18
CA LEU A 36 1.35 -8.93 -3.81
C LEU A 36 2.49 -8.97 -2.79
N VAL A 37 2.33 -8.29 -1.65
CA VAL A 37 3.30 -8.29 -0.54
C VAL A 37 3.53 -9.71 -0.02
N ILE A 38 2.46 -10.50 0.17
CA ILE A 38 2.57 -11.90 0.61
C ILE A 38 3.31 -12.73 -0.43
N ALA A 39 2.97 -12.60 -1.71
CA ALA A 39 3.65 -13.32 -2.79
C ALA A 39 5.14 -12.99 -2.86
N ALA A 40 5.50 -11.70 -2.73
CA ALA A 40 6.88 -11.25 -2.76
C ALA A 40 7.66 -11.74 -1.53
N THR A 41 7.15 -11.53 -0.31
CA THR A 41 7.87 -11.87 0.93
C THR A 41 8.23 -13.35 1.04
N LEU A 42 7.45 -14.24 0.40
CA LEU A 42 7.74 -15.67 0.30
C LEU A 42 9.01 -15.99 -0.53
N ILE A 43 9.45 -15.10 -1.42
CA ILE A 43 10.66 -15.26 -2.25
C ILE A 43 11.94 -14.95 -1.44
N GLN A 44 11.84 -14.16 -0.38
CA GLN A 44 12.93 -13.84 0.55
C GLN A 44 14.20 -13.23 -0.10
N THR A 45 14.08 -12.55 -1.23
CA THR A 45 15.19 -11.79 -1.84
C THR A 45 15.28 -10.38 -1.24
N PRO A 46 16.46 -9.73 -1.26
CA PRO A 46 16.58 -8.34 -0.84
C PRO A 46 15.61 -7.46 -1.65
N TRP A 47 15.56 -7.59 -2.98
CA TRP A 47 14.62 -6.86 -3.83
C TRP A 47 13.14 -7.05 -3.43
N SER A 48 12.73 -8.27 -3.08
CA SER A 48 11.38 -8.53 -2.58
C SER A 48 11.10 -7.87 -1.23
N THR A 49 11.97 -8.05 -0.23
CA THR A 49 11.74 -7.56 1.13
C THR A 49 11.72 -6.03 1.20
N THR A 50 12.53 -5.39 0.37
CA THR A 50 12.63 -3.92 0.23
C THR A 50 11.40 -3.35 -0.49
N GLY A 51 10.93 -4.02 -1.56
CA GLY A 51 9.66 -3.73 -2.23
C GLY A 51 8.43 -3.94 -1.33
N ALA A 52 8.41 -5.02 -0.54
CA ALA A 52 7.34 -5.32 0.40
C ALA A 52 7.21 -4.26 1.49
N MET A 53 8.32 -3.84 2.10
CA MET A 53 8.33 -2.80 3.12
C MET A 53 7.90 -1.44 2.56
N SER A 54 8.43 -1.06 1.39
CA SER A 54 8.04 0.20 0.75
C SER A 54 6.56 0.24 0.42
N LEU A 55 6.00 -0.85 -0.14
CA LEU A 55 4.57 -0.90 -0.42
C LEU A 55 3.71 -0.94 0.85
N MET A 56 4.08 -1.66 1.92
CA MET A 56 3.27 -1.66 3.15
C MET A 56 3.13 -0.27 3.77
N ILE A 57 4.21 0.51 3.81
CA ILE A 57 4.18 1.87 4.36
C ILE A 57 3.35 2.78 3.45
N ALA A 58 3.62 2.76 2.14
CA ALA A 58 2.95 3.64 1.20
C ALA A 58 1.47 3.28 1.02
N HIS A 59 1.14 2.00 0.97
CA HIS A 59 -0.23 1.51 0.94
C HIS A 59 -1.00 1.87 2.22
N GLY A 60 -0.37 1.82 3.40
CA GLY A 60 -0.99 2.25 4.64
C GLY A 60 -1.40 3.73 4.65
N LEU A 61 -0.55 4.61 4.10
CA LEU A 61 -0.85 6.04 3.98
C LEU A 61 -1.91 6.33 2.91
N THR A 62 -1.87 5.63 1.78
CA THR A 62 -2.82 5.84 0.68
C THR A 62 -4.22 5.30 1.01
N SER A 63 -4.32 4.12 1.63
CA SER A 63 -5.59 3.53 2.06
C SER A 63 -6.29 4.36 3.13
N SER A 64 -5.56 4.85 4.14
CA SER A 64 -6.12 5.75 5.17
C SER A 64 -6.63 7.07 4.60
N MET A 65 -5.92 7.66 3.64
CA MET A 65 -6.39 8.82 2.89
C MET A 65 -7.71 8.53 2.13
N LEU A 66 -7.79 7.40 1.42
CA LEU A 66 -9.01 6.99 0.70
C LEU A 66 -10.19 6.73 1.64
N PHE A 67 -9.97 6.10 2.79
CA PHE A 67 -11.02 5.89 3.79
C PHE A 67 -11.52 7.21 4.39
N CYS A 68 -10.63 8.19 4.61
CA CYS A 68 -11.04 9.52 5.05
C CYS A 68 -11.89 10.24 3.99
N LEU A 69 -11.48 10.19 2.72
CA LEU A 69 -12.25 10.75 1.60
C LEU A 69 -13.62 10.09 1.45
N ALA A 70 -13.70 8.77 1.61
CA ALA A 70 -14.96 8.06 1.60
C ALA A 70 -15.88 8.48 2.75
N ASN A 71 -15.30 8.80 3.92
CA ASN A 71 -16.07 9.23 5.07
C ASN A 71 -16.64 10.66 4.92
N THR A 72 -15.83 11.59 4.43
CA THR A 72 -16.28 12.98 4.16
C THR A 72 -17.34 13.04 3.06
N ASN A 73 -17.28 12.14 2.07
CA ASN A 73 -18.37 11.95 1.10
C ASN A 73 -19.63 11.36 1.75
N TYR A 74 -19.48 10.39 2.66
CA TYR A 74 -20.59 9.77 3.38
C TYR A 74 -21.31 10.77 4.31
N GLU A 75 -20.57 11.65 4.99
CA GLU A 75 -21.16 12.68 5.86
C GLU A 75 -22.06 13.66 5.09
N ARG A 76 -21.81 13.86 3.79
CA ARG A 76 -22.60 14.76 2.93
C ARG A 76 -23.77 14.08 2.25
N THR A 77 -23.54 12.87 1.75
CA THR A 77 -24.53 12.15 0.93
C THR A 77 -25.38 11.20 1.75
N HIS A 78 -24.98 10.91 3.01
CA HIS A 78 -25.56 9.90 3.91
C HIS A 78 -25.73 8.51 3.29
N THR A 79 -25.04 8.24 2.17
CA THR A 79 -25.12 6.98 1.43
C THR A 79 -23.72 6.45 1.16
N ARG A 80 -23.58 5.13 1.13
CA ARG A 80 -22.32 4.44 0.82
C ARG A 80 -22.20 4.07 -0.65
N THR A 81 -23.29 4.24 -1.39
CA THR A 81 -23.45 3.84 -2.79
C THR A 81 -22.75 4.83 -3.70
N LEU A 82 -21.80 4.31 -4.46
CA LEU A 82 -20.94 5.10 -5.33
C LEU A 82 -21.75 5.86 -6.41
N LEU A 83 -22.88 5.27 -6.87
CA LEU A 83 -23.76 5.86 -7.89
C LEU A 83 -24.38 7.20 -7.48
N VAL A 84 -24.59 7.41 -6.17
CA VAL A 84 -25.19 8.63 -5.63
C VAL A 84 -24.13 9.73 -5.40
N ALA A 85 -22.86 9.35 -5.26
CA ALA A 85 -21.74 10.26 -5.06
C ALA A 85 -21.17 10.84 -6.37
N ARG A 86 -21.91 10.76 -7.49
CA ARG A 86 -21.50 11.25 -8.82
C ARG A 86 -21.46 12.77 -8.89
N GLY A 87 -20.55 13.30 -9.71
CA GLY A 87 -20.55 14.72 -10.08
C GLY A 87 -20.09 15.68 -8.98
N LEU A 88 -19.36 15.19 -7.97
CA LEU A 88 -18.82 16.03 -6.88
C LEU A 88 -17.85 17.11 -7.39
N GLN A 89 -17.32 16.97 -8.60
CA GLN A 89 -16.40 17.93 -9.22
C GLN A 89 -16.99 19.30 -9.49
N LEU A 90 -18.25 19.37 -9.89
CA LEU A 90 -18.90 20.65 -10.17
C LEU A 90 -19.24 21.40 -8.88
N ILE A 91 -19.39 20.69 -7.75
CA ILE A 91 -19.86 21.27 -6.50
C ILE A 91 -18.69 21.59 -5.57
N LEU A 92 -17.69 20.72 -5.47
CA LEU A 92 -16.58 20.82 -4.52
C LEU A 92 -15.22 20.59 -5.22
N PRO A 93 -14.72 21.55 -6.03
CA PRO A 93 -13.51 21.36 -6.82
C PRO A 93 -12.26 21.07 -5.98
N LEU A 94 -12.12 21.71 -4.82
CA LEU A 94 -10.98 21.44 -3.93
C LEU A 94 -11.02 20.03 -3.33
N MET A 95 -12.20 19.44 -3.16
CA MET A 95 -12.29 18.05 -2.70
C MET A 95 -11.88 17.08 -3.81
N THR A 96 -12.09 17.46 -5.07
CA THR A 96 -11.72 16.62 -6.21
C THR A 96 -10.22 16.51 -6.42
N THR A 97 -9.46 17.56 -6.09
CA THR A 97 -8.00 17.49 -6.17
C THR A 97 -7.45 16.47 -5.17
N TRP A 98 -8.05 16.36 -3.98
CA TRP A 98 -7.70 15.33 -3.01
C TRP A 98 -8.10 13.92 -3.48
N TRP A 99 -9.29 13.76 -4.07
CA TRP A 99 -9.70 12.50 -4.71
C TRP A 99 -8.77 12.09 -5.84
N LEU A 100 -8.36 13.04 -6.67
CA LEU A 100 -7.39 12.82 -7.73
C LEU A 100 -6.06 12.36 -7.11
N LEU A 101 -5.48 13.11 -6.17
CA LEU A 101 -4.22 12.76 -5.53
C LEU A 101 -4.25 11.35 -4.93
N ALA A 102 -5.30 11.02 -4.16
CA ALA A 102 -5.45 9.69 -3.57
C ALA A 102 -5.55 8.59 -4.64
N SER A 103 -6.34 8.80 -5.70
CA SER A 103 -6.46 7.85 -6.81
C SER A 103 -5.16 7.66 -7.58
N LEU A 104 -4.39 8.73 -7.84
CA LEU A 104 -3.09 8.67 -8.52
C LEU A 104 -2.05 7.89 -7.69
N THR A 105 -2.04 8.11 -6.37
CA THR A 105 -1.14 7.36 -5.48
C THR A 105 -1.51 5.88 -5.40
N ASN A 106 -2.81 5.54 -5.40
CA ASN A 106 -3.30 4.17 -5.42
C ASN A 106 -3.08 3.45 -6.77
N LEU A 107 -3.12 4.20 -7.88
CA LEU A 107 -2.85 3.72 -9.25
C LEU A 107 -1.35 3.49 -9.50
N ALA A 108 -0.48 3.81 -8.54
CA ALA A 108 0.98 3.68 -8.68
C ALA A 108 1.54 4.48 -9.88
N LEU A 109 1.09 5.72 -10.09
CA LEU A 109 1.66 6.60 -11.14
C LEU A 109 3.03 7.19 -10.75
N PRO A 110 3.86 7.65 -11.72
CA PRO A 110 5.24 8.11 -11.50
C PRO A 110 5.30 9.53 -10.88
N PRO A 111 4.94 9.65 -9.60
CA PRO A 111 5.79 10.13 -8.50
C PRO A 111 5.56 9.30 -7.20
N SER A 112 4.88 8.18 -7.38
CA SER A 112 4.47 7.06 -6.52
C SER A 112 5.51 6.32 -5.68
N ILE A 113 5.38 6.22 -4.35
CA ILE A 113 6.13 5.17 -3.61
C ILE A 113 5.50 3.79 -3.88
N ASN A 114 4.18 3.71 -4.08
CA ASN A 114 3.51 2.46 -4.43
C ASN A 114 4.11 1.86 -5.70
N LEU A 115 4.41 2.69 -6.71
CA LEU A 115 5.05 2.24 -7.94
C LEU A 115 6.43 1.62 -7.69
N VAL A 116 7.26 2.28 -6.87
CA VAL A 116 8.61 1.77 -6.56
C VAL A 116 8.50 0.40 -5.88
N GLY A 117 7.59 0.24 -4.92
CA GLY A 117 7.36 -1.03 -4.24
C GLY A 117 6.83 -2.12 -5.18
N GLU A 118 5.84 -1.82 -6.01
CA GLU A 118 5.27 -2.76 -6.97
C GLU A 118 6.29 -3.21 -8.02
N MET A 119 7.08 -2.29 -8.57
CA MET A 119 8.12 -2.64 -9.56
C MET A 119 9.22 -3.53 -8.96
N LEU A 120 9.67 -3.26 -7.72
CA LEU A 120 10.65 -4.09 -7.03
C LEU A 120 10.12 -5.51 -6.76
N MET A 121 8.84 -5.63 -6.38
CA MET A 121 8.24 -6.94 -6.15
C MET A 121 7.98 -7.70 -7.45
N ILE A 122 7.47 -7.02 -8.49
CA ILE A 122 7.26 -7.63 -9.81
C ILE A 122 8.59 -8.18 -10.34
N THR A 123 9.66 -7.38 -10.34
CA THR A 123 10.98 -7.85 -10.80
C THR A 123 11.48 -9.07 -10.02
N SER A 124 11.25 -9.13 -8.70
CA SER A 124 11.60 -10.30 -7.90
C SER A 124 10.76 -11.55 -8.23
N LEU A 125 9.47 -11.38 -8.56
CA LEU A 125 8.59 -12.45 -9.02
C LEU A 125 9.00 -12.97 -10.40
N LEU A 126 9.35 -12.07 -11.33
CA LEU A 126 9.81 -12.44 -12.67
C LEU A 126 11.09 -13.27 -12.62
N ASN A 127 12.00 -12.95 -11.70
CA ASN A 127 13.23 -13.71 -11.49
C ASN A 127 12.98 -15.10 -10.88
N TRP A 128 11.84 -15.32 -10.20
CA TRP A 128 11.52 -16.60 -9.58
C TRP A 128 10.94 -17.60 -10.59
N ASP A 129 9.94 -17.18 -11.37
CA ASP A 129 9.40 -18.00 -12.46
C ASP A 129 8.70 -17.13 -13.51
N MET A 130 8.90 -17.46 -14.79
CA MET A 130 8.33 -16.74 -15.93
C MET A 130 6.81 -16.83 -15.98
N THR A 131 6.20 -17.89 -15.44
CA THR A 131 4.74 -18.01 -15.42
C THR A 131 4.05 -16.93 -14.57
N THR A 132 4.78 -16.35 -13.61
CA THR A 132 4.26 -15.27 -12.76
C THR A 132 4.07 -13.94 -13.50
N ILE A 133 4.68 -13.78 -14.69
CA ILE A 133 4.53 -12.59 -15.55
C ILE A 133 3.06 -12.40 -15.93
N ALA A 134 2.40 -13.45 -16.43
CA ALA A 134 1.03 -13.34 -16.90
C ALA A 134 0.08 -12.93 -15.77
N LEU A 135 0.25 -13.53 -14.59
CA LEU A 135 -0.57 -13.23 -13.41
C LEU A 135 -0.35 -11.80 -12.92
N THR A 136 0.91 -11.35 -12.83
CA THR A 136 1.24 -10.00 -12.37
C THR A 136 0.73 -8.92 -13.33
N ILE A 137 0.85 -9.12 -14.64
CA ILE A 137 0.29 -8.19 -15.65
C ILE A 137 -1.23 -8.08 -15.53
N VAL A 138 -1.93 -9.21 -15.39
CA VAL A 138 -3.40 -9.19 -15.22
C VAL A 138 -3.76 -8.41 -13.96
N THR A 139 -3.05 -8.61 -12.85
CA THR A 139 -3.35 -7.88 -11.62
C THR A 139 -3.10 -6.38 -11.72
N THR A 140 -1.98 -5.95 -12.29
CA THR A 140 -1.68 -4.51 -12.43
C THR A 140 -2.65 -3.82 -13.39
N LEU A 141 -3.11 -4.54 -14.41
CA LEU A 141 -4.17 -4.04 -15.29
C LEU A 141 -5.50 -3.86 -14.52
N VAL A 142 -5.91 -4.87 -13.75
CA VAL A 142 -7.16 -4.79 -12.98
C VAL A 142 -7.07 -3.71 -11.90
N THR A 143 -5.92 -3.55 -11.22
CA THR A 143 -5.73 -2.45 -10.26
C THR A 143 -5.85 -1.08 -10.90
N ALA A 144 -5.34 -0.94 -12.12
CA ALA A 144 -5.51 0.29 -12.86
C ALA A 144 -6.97 0.57 -13.21
N THR A 145 -7.71 -0.45 -13.64
CA THR A 145 -9.12 -0.29 -14.03
C THR A 145 -10.02 0.09 -12.85
N TYR A 146 -9.91 -0.57 -11.69
CA TYR A 146 -10.82 -0.25 -10.58
C TYR A 146 -10.51 1.10 -9.93
N SER A 147 -9.22 1.50 -9.86
CA SER A 147 -8.84 2.78 -9.25
C SER A 147 -9.31 3.96 -10.09
N LEU A 148 -9.15 3.86 -11.41
CA LEU A 148 -9.69 4.81 -12.36
C LEU A 148 -11.23 4.79 -12.36
N TYR A 149 -11.85 3.60 -12.24
CA TYR A 149 -13.30 3.48 -12.09
C TYR A 149 -13.81 4.28 -10.89
N ILE A 150 -13.22 4.12 -9.70
CA ILE A 150 -13.61 4.88 -8.48
C ILE A 150 -13.52 6.40 -8.72
N PHE A 151 -12.44 6.87 -9.34
CA PHE A 151 -12.27 8.30 -9.61
C PHE A 151 -13.33 8.82 -10.59
N LEU A 152 -13.49 8.18 -11.76
CA LEU A 152 -14.46 8.62 -12.76
C LEU A 152 -15.88 8.57 -12.21
N THR A 153 -16.25 7.51 -11.50
CA THR A 153 -17.63 7.36 -11.04
C THR A 153 -18.00 8.27 -9.88
N THR A 154 -17.03 8.79 -9.11
CA THR A 154 -17.28 9.81 -8.07
C THR A 154 -17.23 11.23 -8.64
N GLN A 155 -16.28 11.52 -9.53
CA GLN A 155 -16.06 12.89 -10.01
C GLN A 155 -16.83 13.23 -11.28
N HIS A 156 -16.97 12.26 -12.19
CA HIS A 156 -17.62 12.44 -13.49
C HIS A 156 -19.13 12.19 -13.40
N ASN A 157 -19.84 12.69 -14.42
CA ASN A 157 -21.31 12.77 -14.55
C ASN A 157 -21.95 13.98 -13.87
N LYS A 158 -23.18 14.29 -14.31
CA LYS A 158 -24.00 15.34 -13.72
C LYS A 158 -24.33 14.97 -12.26
N PRO A 159 -24.20 15.92 -11.32
CA PRO A 159 -24.60 15.67 -9.95
C PRO A 159 -26.10 15.36 -9.89
N PRO A 160 -26.55 14.52 -8.94
CA PRO A 160 -27.97 14.30 -8.73
C PRO A 160 -28.68 15.64 -8.44
N THR A 161 -29.86 15.82 -9.02
CA THR A 161 -30.67 17.05 -8.93
C THR A 161 -31.20 17.34 -7.52
N HIS A 162 -30.98 16.44 -6.57
CA HIS A 162 -31.55 16.49 -5.22
C HIS A 162 -30.44 16.47 -4.18
N GLY A 163 -30.03 17.64 -3.71
CA GLY A 163 -29.15 17.76 -2.55
C GLY A 163 -28.45 19.10 -2.46
N HIS A 164 -28.84 19.94 -1.50
CA HIS A 164 -27.95 20.99 -1.02
C HIS A 164 -26.79 20.33 -0.27
N LEU A 165 -25.63 20.19 -0.93
CA LEU A 165 -24.42 19.70 -0.28
C LEU A 165 -23.82 20.80 0.59
N THR A 166 -23.42 20.43 1.80
CA THR A 166 -22.70 21.35 2.70
C THR A 166 -21.29 21.61 2.18
N PRO A 167 -20.78 22.86 2.30
CA PRO A 167 -19.42 23.20 1.87
C PRO A 167 -18.37 22.43 2.67
N VAL A 168 -17.15 22.35 2.13
CA VAL A 168 -16.05 21.65 2.80
C VAL A 168 -15.54 22.45 4.00
N GLN A 169 -15.42 21.78 5.15
CA GLN A 169 -14.88 22.38 6.37
C GLN A 169 -13.34 22.34 6.35
N THR A 170 -12.71 23.33 7.00
CA THR A 170 -11.25 23.41 7.12
C THR A 170 -10.63 22.19 7.80
N ARG A 171 -11.36 21.55 8.74
CA ARG A 171 -10.97 20.30 9.40
C ARG A 171 -10.71 19.17 8.40
N GLU A 172 -11.51 19.05 7.36
CA GLU A 172 -11.40 17.97 6.38
C GLU A 172 -10.14 18.14 5.53
N HIS A 173 -9.85 19.38 5.10
CA HIS A 173 -8.61 19.69 4.40
C HIS A 173 -7.37 19.49 5.26
N LEU A 174 -7.42 19.86 6.54
CA LEU A 174 -6.33 19.60 7.48
C LEU A 174 -6.06 18.10 7.61
N LEU A 175 -7.12 17.29 7.78
CA LEU A 175 -7.00 15.84 7.92
C LEU A 175 -6.36 15.22 6.66
N LEU A 176 -6.80 15.62 5.46
CA LEU A 176 -6.22 15.14 4.20
C LEU A 176 -4.77 15.59 4.01
N SER A 177 -4.46 16.83 4.38
CA SER A 177 -3.08 17.32 4.35
C SER A 177 -2.15 16.54 5.29
N LEU A 178 -2.64 16.14 6.47
CA LEU A 178 -1.87 15.32 7.42
C LEU A 178 -1.57 13.91 6.89
N HIS A 179 -2.38 13.37 5.98
CA HIS A 179 -2.07 12.11 5.29
C HIS A 179 -1.14 12.32 4.09
N ALA A 180 -1.30 13.42 3.36
CA ALA A 180 -0.52 13.73 2.17
C ALA A 180 0.92 14.19 2.48
N ILE A 181 1.13 14.94 3.57
CA ILE A 181 2.46 15.45 3.95
C ILE A 181 3.44 14.32 4.22
N PRO A 182 3.13 13.28 5.04
CA PRO A 182 4.02 12.13 5.21
C PRO A 182 4.32 11.41 3.90
N ALA A 183 3.30 11.21 3.05
CA ALA A 183 3.50 10.56 1.75
C ALA A 183 4.47 11.37 0.86
N LEU A 184 4.32 12.69 0.81
CA LEU A 184 5.22 13.58 0.08
C LEU A 184 6.63 13.63 0.67
N MET A 185 6.74 13.59 2.01
CA MET A 185 8.02 13.58 2.70
C MET A 185 8.82 12.32 2.37
N LEU A 186 8.17 11.15 2.28
CA LEU A 186 8.85 9.92 1.88
C LEU A 186 9.35 9.96 0.42
N ILE A 187 8.60 10.59 -0.49
CA ILE A 187 9.02 10.75 -1.90
C ILE A 187 10.28 11.64 -2.00
N THR A 188 10.29 12.75 -1.26
CA THR A 188 11.38 13.74 -1.33
C THR A 188 12.65 13.31 -0.59
N LEU A 189 12.52 12.50 0.47
CA LEU A 189 13.65 11.99 1.26
C LEU A 189 13.73 10.44 1.22
N PRO A 190 14.25 9.84 0.12
CA PRO A 190 14.41 8.38 0.02
C PRO A 190 15.37 7.80 1.08
N LYS A 191 16.22 8.64 1.68
CA LYS A 191 17.12 8.27 2.79
C LYS A 191 16.36 7.69 3.99
N LEU A 192 15.13 8.15 4.25
CA LEU A 192 14.30 7.63 5.35
C LEU A 192 13.89 6.18 5.10
N MET A 193 13.54 5.85 3.85
CA MET A 193 13.16 4.50 3.46
C MET A 193 14.36 3.55 3.53
N LEU A 194 15.50 3.96 2.97
CA LEU A 194 16.74 3.17 2.97
C LEU A 194 17.24 2.82 4.37
N LYS A 195 17.03 3.71 5.36
CA LYS A 195 17.41 3.44 6.76
C LYS A 195 16.53 2.35 7.39
N CYS A 196 15.22 2.40 7.15
CA CYS A 196 14.28 1.38 7.62
C CYS A 196 14.59 0.03 6.96
N GLU A 197 14.86 0.06 5.66
CA GLU A 197 15.22 -1.08 4.84
C GLU A 197 16.50 -1.80 5.33
N HIS A 198 17.56 -1.04 5.60
CA HIS A 198 18.82 -1.61 6.08
C HIS A 198 18.71 -2.24 7.47
N SER A 199 17.87 -1.67 8.35
CA SER A 199 17.60 -2.24 9.67
C SER A 199 16.85 -3.58 9.57
N LEU A 200 15.91 -3.71 8.64
CA LEU A 200 15.03 -4.88 8.54
C LEU A 200 15.69 -6.03 7.77
N THR A 201 16.46 -5.73 6.73
CA THR A 201 17.27 -6.74 6.02
C THR A 201 18.31 -7.39 6.93
N LYS A 202 18.95 -6.61 7.82
CA LYS A 202 19.86 -7.14 8.85
C LYS A 202 19.17 -8.10 9.82
N THR A 203 18.00 -7.73 10.34
CA THR A 203 17.26 -8.58 11.29
C THR A 203 16.74 -9.86 10.63
N LEU A 204 16.19 -9.77 9.41
CA LEU A 204 15.74 -10.94 8.64
C LEU A 204 16.91 -11.86 8.25
N SER A 205 18.02 -11.30 7.76
CA SER A 205 19.20 -12.08 7.39
C SER A 205 19.78 -12.81 8.61
N CYS A 206 19.79 -12.18 9.78
CA CYS A 206 20.27 -12.83 11.00
C CYS A 206 19.31 -13.93 11.48
N GLY A 207 17.99 -13.67 11.44
CA GLY A 207 16.97 -14.64 11.82
C GLY A 207 16.92 -15.87 10.91
N LEU A 208 17.12 -15.70 9.60
CA LEU A 208 17.18 -16.81 8.64
C LEU A 208 18.46 -17.65 8.80
N LYS A 209 19.62 -17.02 9.03
CA LYS A 209 20.89 -17.73 9.25
C LYS A 209 20.81 -18.65 10.47
N ASN A 210 20.15 -18.19 11.55
CA ASN A 210 19.93 -18.97 12.77
C ASN A 210 18.91 -20.12 12.62
N LYS A 211 18.04 -20.09 11.61
CA LYS A 211 16.99 -21.11 11.41
C LYS A 211 17.40 -22.19 10.40
N ILE A 212 18.26 -21.85 9.44
CA ILE A 212 18.72 -22.76 8.38
C ILE A 212 19.98 -23.54 8.80
N PHE A 213 20.82 -22.98 9.67
CA PHE A 213 22.02 -23.66 10.21
C PHE A 213 22.01 -23.75 11.75
N PRO A 214 21.25 -24.69 12.35
CA PRO A 214 21.32 -24.94 13.80
C PRO A 214 22.54 -25.77 14.24
N ARG A 215 23.41 -26.22 13.31
CA ARG A 215 24.48 -27.22 13.59
C ARG A 215 25.92 -26.78 13.34
N SER A 216 26.17 -25.62 12.74
CA SER A 216 27.48 -24.99 12.85
C SER A 216 27.42 -24.09 14.06
N LEU A 217 28.22 -24.35 15.10
CA LEU A 217 28.42 -23.43 16.21
C LEU A 217 28.52 -22.02 15.63
N PRO A 218 27.64 -21.07 16.01
CA PRO A 218 27.86 -19.69 15.63
C PRO A 218 29.24 -19.34 16.18
N THR A 219 30.17 -18.96 15.30
CA THR A 219 31.38 -18.29 15.75
C THR A 219 30.90 -17.09 16.56
N GLU A 220 31.39 -16.95 17.79
CA GLU A 220 30.99 -15.91 18.75
C GLU A 220 31.02 -14.50 18.10
N TYR A 221 31.87 -14.33 17.09
CA TYR A 221 31.95 -13.16 16.23
C TYR A 221 30.69 -12.85 15.39
N ASP A 222 30.05 -13.85 14.77
CA ASP A 222 28.90 -13.64 13.87
C ASP A 222 27.63 -13.28 14.65
N THR A 223 27.44 -13.89 15.82
CA THR A 223 26.33 -13.58 16.74
C THR A 223 26.51 -12.22 17.39
N LEU A 224 27.72 -11.86 17.82
CA LEU A 224 28.01 -10.55 18.40
C LEU A 224 27.79 -9.42 17.38
N ASN A 225 28.18 -9.62 16.12
CA ASN A 225 28.04 -8.62 15.07
C ASN A 225 26.56 -8.43 14.63
N CYS A 226 25.74 -9.49 14.73
CA CYS A 226 24.29 -9.38 14.60
C CYS A 226 23.65 -8.60 15.76
N TYR A 227 24.03 -8.89 17.00
CA TYR A 227 23.46 -8.26 18.21
C TYR A 227 23.87 -6.79 18.34
N LEU A 228 25.15 -6.46 18.10
CA LEU A 228 25.67 -5.10 18.17
C LEU A 228 25.07 -4.16 17.11
N ASN A 229 24.55 -4.72 16.00
CA ASN A 229 23.96 -3.96 14.90
C ASN A 229 22.42 -3.97 14.89
N MET A 230 21.75 -4.55 15.90
CA MET A 230 20.30 -4.40 16.04
C MET A 230 19.93 -2.96 16.42
N PRO A 231 18.78 -2.44 15.94
CA PRO A 231 18.29 -1.14 16.41
C PRO A 231 18.12 -1.19 17.92
N ARG A 232 18.66 -0.17 18.63
CA ARG A 232 18.65 -0.01 20.09
C ARG A 232 17.24 0.22 20.67
N THR A 233 16.26 -0.61 20.34
CA THR A 233 14.87 -0.47 20.81
C THR A 233 14.37 -1.69 21.56
N ASN A 234 15.21 -2.71 21.81
CA ASN A 234 14.81 -3.92 22.53
C ASN A 234 15.73 -4.19 23.75
N PRO A 235 15.42 -3.61 24.93
CA PRO A 235 16.25 -3.76 26.14
C PRO A 235 16.21 -5.17 26.75
N LEU A 236 15.28 -6.04 26.34
CA LEU A 236 15.14 -7.41 26.85
C LEU A 236 16.12 -8.43 26.23
N ALA A 237 16.86 -8.06 25.20
CA ALA A 237 17.79 -8.97 24.54
C ALA A 237 19.19 -9.01 25.18
N TYR A 238 19.51 -8.06 26.06
CA TYR A 238 20.83 -7.93 26.70
C TYR A 238 20.98 -8.71 28.01
N SER A 239 19.89 -9.21 28.61
CA SER A 239 19.93 -9.87 29.93
C SER A 239 20.36 -11.34 29.91
N HIS A 240 20.68 -11.90 28.74
CA HIS A 240 21.14 -13.28 28.59
C HIS A 240 22.66 -13.41 28.39
N PHE A 241 23.41 -12.32 28.48
CA PHE A 241 24.87 -12.28 28.27
C PHE A 241 25.65 -11.60 29.42
N GLN A 242 25.08 -11.60 30.62
CA GLN A 242 25.82 -11.49 31.89
C GLN A 242 25.65 -12.80 32.65
#